data_AF-A0A653DZV0-F1
#
_entry.id   AF-A0A653DZV0-F1
#
_cell.length_a   1.000
_cell.length_b   1.000
_cell.length_c   1.000
_cell.angle_alpha   90.00
_cell.angle_beta   90.00
_cell.angle_gamma   90.00
#
_symmetry.space_group_name_H-M   'P 1'
#
loop_
_entity.id
_entity.type
_entity.pdbx_description
1 polymer ?
#
loop_
_entity_poly.entity_id
_entity_poly.type
_entity_poly.pdbx_seq_one_letter_code
_entity_poly.pdbx_strand_id
1 'polypeptide(L)' 'MDFQAETTPDDVVTVLATEALTDNERWQVYQPGEWRLWRGGECIAQGLSA' A
#
# COMPACT_ATOMS: atom_id res chain seq x y z
N MET A 1 3.53 -6.57 -12.38
CA MET A 1 2.11 -6.96 -12.21
C MET A 1 1.27 -5.78 -12.69
N ASP A 2 0.18 -6.01 -13.41
CA ASP A 2 -0.66 -4.93 -13.95
C ASP A 2 -2.06 -5.02 -13.35
N PHE A 3 -2.43 -4.03 -12.54
CA PHE A 3 -3.75 -3.92 -11.92
C PHE A 3 -4.68 -2.95 -12.66
N GLN A 4 -4.20 -2.27 -13.71
CA GLN A 4 -4.98 -1.25 -14.42
C GLN A 4 -6.21 -1.84 -15.09
N ALA A 5 -6.17 -3.13 -15.48
CA ALA A 5 -7.32 -3.82 -16.05
C ALA A 5 -8.51 -3.98 -15.08
N GLU A 6 -8.27 -3.85 -13.78
CA GLU A 6 -9.25 -4.07 -12.71
C GLU A 6 -9.72 -2.76 -12.05
N THR A 7 -9.24 -1.60 -12.54
CA THR A 7 -9.48 -0.28 -11.93
C THR A 7 -9.91 0.76 -12.95
N THR A 8 -10.69 1.73 -12.52
CA THR A 8 -10.97 2.97 -13.24
C THR A 8 -9.99 4.07 -12.82
N PRO A 9 -9.87 5.18 -13.58
CA PRO A 9 -9.00 6.29 -13.21
C PRO A 9 -9.32 6.95 -11.85
N ASP A 10 -10.55 6.75 -11.34
CA ASP A 10 -11.02 7.32 -10.08
C ASP A 10 -10.79 6.38 -8.88
N ASP A 11 -10.36 5.14 -9.12
CA ASP A 11 -10.14 4.16 -8.05
C ASP A 11 -8.80 4.38 -7.34
N VAL A 12 -8.83 4.32 -6.01
CA VAL A 12 -7.62 4.30 -5.18
C VAL A 12 -7.34 2.86 -4.75
N VAL A 13 -6.22 2.29 -5.21
CA VAL A 13 -5.78 0.94 -4.85
C VAL A 13 -4.47 1.00 -4.08
N THR A 14 -4.44 0.31 -2.93
CA THR A 14 -3.22 0.09 -2.15
C THR A 14 -2.85 -1.38 -2.22
N VAL A 15 -1.60 -1.67 -2.57
CA VAL A 15 -1.03 -3.03 -2.58
C VAL A 15 -0.15 -3.21 -1.35
N LEU A 16 -0.38 -4.29 -0.60
CA LEU A 16 0.43 -4.71 0.53
C LEU A 16 1.11 -6.03 0.16
N ALA A 17 2.43 -6.09 0.25
CA ALA A 17 3.24 -7.26 -0.10
C ALA A 17 4.43 -7.39 0.86
N THR A 18 4.94 -8.61 1.03
CA THR A 18 6.14 -8.89 1.84
C THR A 18 7.44 -8.47 1.17
N GLU A 19 7.40 -8.25 -0.15
CA GLU A 19 8.50 -7.76 -0.98
C GLU A 19 7.95 -6.93 -2.15
N ALA A 20 8.81 -6.12 -2.77
CA ALA A 20 8.41 -5.30 -3.91
C ALA A 20 8.07 -6.18 -5.12
N LEU A 21 6.89 -5.95 -5.71
CA LEU A 21 6.41 -6.70 -6.89
C LEU A 21 6.81 -6.07 -8.23
N THR A 22 7.29 -4.83 -8.17
CA THR A 22 7.68 -3.98 -9.29
C THR A 22 8.93 -3.19 -8.92
N ASP A 23 9.78 -2.90 -9.90
CA ASP A 23 11.02 -2.12 -9.75
C ASP A 23 10.89 -0.67 -10.26
N ASN A 24 9.82 -0.38 -11.00
CA ASN A 24 9.52 0.91 -11.60
C ASN A 24 8.71 1.84 -10.69
N GLU A 25 8.48 1.46 -9.43
CA GLU A 25 7.69 2.21 -8.45
C GLU A 25 8.39 2.24 -7.09
N ARG A 26 8.10 3.27 -6.30
CA ARG A 26 8.67 3.39 -4.94
C ARG A 26 7.78 2.70 -3.92
N TRP A 27 8.22 1.54 -3.45
CA TRP A 27 7.59 0.82 -2.34
C TRP A 27 7.94 1.45 -0.99
N GLN A 28 6.97 1.45 -0.06
CA GLN A 28 7.16 1.91 1.31
C GLN A 28 7.36 0.69 2.22
N VAL A 29 8.59 0.53 2.73
CA VAL A 29 8.95 -0.60 3.60
C VAL A 29 8.53 -0.30 5.03
N TYR A 30 7.83 -1.26 5.66
CA TYR A 30 7.42 -1.17 7.05
C TYR A 30 8.55 -1.65 7.96
N GLN A 31 8.79 -0.92 9.04
CA GLN A 31 9.67 -1.34 10.13
C GLN A 31 8.92 -2.18 11.17
N PRO A 32 9.63 -3.03 11.94
CA PRO A 32 9.02 -3.70 13.09
C PRO A 32 8.32 -2.71 14.02
N GLY A 33 7.08 -3.03 14.40
CA GLY A 33 6.25 -2.16 15.24
C GLY A 33 5.44 -1.12 14.47
N GLU A 34 5.71 -0.87 13.18
CA GLU A 34 4.88 0.03 12.38
C GLU A 34 3.53 -0.59 12.03
N TRP A 35 2.47 0.22 12.13
CA TRP A 35 1.12 -0.16 11.72
C TRP A 35 0.47 0.96 10.89
N ARG A 36 -0.46 0.56 10.03
CA ARG A 36 -1.31 1.47 9.26
C ARG A 36 -2.75 0.97 9.23
N LEU A 37 -3.69 1.91 9.29
CA LEU A 37 -5.11 1.69 9.15
C LEU A 37 -5.54 2.17 7.76
N TRP A 38 -6.14 1.28 6.98
CA TRP A 38 -6.58 1.55 5.63
C TRP A 38 -8.11 1.58 5.53
N ARG A 39 -8.64 2.50 4.72
CA ARG A 39 -10.05 2.55 4.36
C ARG A 39 -10.19 3.10 2.94
N GLY A 40 -10.91 2.39 2.08
CA GLY A 40 -11.15 2.83 0.69
C GLY A 40 -9.86 3.04 -0.12
N GLY A 41 -8.82 2.23 0.12
CA GLY A 41 -7.53 2.38 -0.54
C GLY A 41 -6.60 3.44 0.09
N GLU A 42 -7.10 4.29 1.00
CA GLU A 42 -6.30 5.34 1.64
C GLU A 42 -5.83 4.96 3.05
N CYS A 43 -4.65 5.46 3.43
CA CYS A 43 -4.13 5.34 4.79
C CYS A 43 -4.76 6.44 5.66
N ILE A 44 -5.63 6.06 6.59
CA ILE A 44 -6.38 7.00 7.45
C ILE A 44 -5.76 7.18 8.83
N ALA A 45 -4.86 6.29 9.24
CA ALA A 45 -4.04 6.45 10.44
C ALA A 45 -2.79 5.57 10.35
N GLN A 46 -1.72 5.95 11.03
CA GLN A 46 -0.49 5.17 11.13
C GLN A 46 0.22 5.46 12.44
N GLY A 47 1.07 4.54 12.88
CA GLY A 47 1.85 4.72 14.08
C GLY A 47 2.85 3.60 14.33
N LEU A 48 3.52 3.69 15.48
CA LEU A 48 4.39 2.66 16.02
C LEU A 48 3.71 2.07 17.25
N SER A 49 3.58 0.75 17.28
CA SER A 49 3.30 0.00 18.51
C SER A 49 4.63 -0.34 19.15
N ALA A 50 4.79 0.09 20.41
CA ALA A 50 5.86 -0.39 21.28
C ALA A 50 5.61 -1.85 21.69
#